data_AF-A0A1V0CKN7-F1
#
_entry.id   AF-A0A1V0CKN7-F1
#
_cell.length_a   1.000
_cell.length_b   1.000
_cell.length_c   1.000
_cell.angle_alpha   90.00
_cell.angle_beta   90.00
_cell.angle_gamma   90.00
#
_symmetry.space_group_name_H-M   'P 1'
#
loop_
_entity.id
_entity.type
_entity.pdbx_description
1 polymer ?
#
loop_
_entity_poly.entity_id
_entity_poly.type
_entity_poly.pdbx_seq_one_letter_code
_entity_poly.pdbx_strand_id
1 'polypeptide(L)'
;ILMMPEAISRECLELRTNRYEPDLVRDDAEQELIKEVAIVGEIRRVFLNTLAKVEEQMLMNKAAKASIELDWSDKMVALKLDRKNATLSPESNLILYHPGVARWPENATTLEYW
;
A
#
# COMPACT_ATOMS: atom_id res chain seq x y z
N ILE A 1 -17.89 13.18 13.43
CA ILE A 1 -19.12 13.50 12.67
C ILE A 1 -20.28 12.59 13.10
N LEU A 2 -20.11 11.26 13.15
CA LEU A 2 -21.18 10.32 13.53
C LEU A 2 -21.50 10.22 15.05
N MET A 3 -20.69 10.83 15.91
CA MET A 3 -20.87 10.74 17.37
C MET A 3 -22.06 11.55 17.89
N MET A 4 -22.35 12.68 17.26
CA MET A 4 -23.40 13.60 17.72
C MET A 4 -24.81 13.05 17.38
N PRO A 5 -25.09 12.57 16.15
CA PRO A 5 -26.36 11.92 15.86
C PRO A 5 -26.65 10.71 16.75
N GLU A 6 -25.68 9.80 16.92
CA GLU A 6 -25.87 8.61 17.78
C GLU A 6 -26.16 8.97 19.24
N ALA A 7 -25.49 10.00 19.77
CA ALA A 7 -25.73 10.46 21.14
C ALA A 7 -27.15 11.03 21.31
N ILE A 8 -27.59 11.86 20.36
CA ILE A 8 -28.94 12.43 20.36
C ILE A 8 -29.99 11.31 20.26
N SER A 9 -29.81 10.36 19.34
CA SER A 9 -30.78 9.27 19.17
C SER A 9 -30.83 8.34 20.39
N ARG A 10 -29.70 8.10 21.08
CA ARG A 10 -29.66 7.35 22.35
C ARG A 10 -30.34 8.09 23.49
N GLU A 11 -30.06 9.37 23.67
CA GLU A 11 -30.71 10.20 24.68
C GLU A 11 -32.23 10.25 24.44
N CYS A 12 -32.66 10.37 23.18
CA CYS A 12 -34.06 10.30 22.79
C CYS A 12 -34.72 8.96 23.13
N LEU A 13 -33.99 7.84 23.05
CA LEU A 13 -34.49 6.53 23.47
C LEU A 13 -34.58 6.42 24.99
N GLU A 14 -33.56 6.88 25.72
CA GLU A 14 -33.55 6.89 27.19
C GLU A 14 -34.70 7.71 27.75
N LEU A 15 -34.94 8.91 27.22
CA LEU A 15 -36.07 9.76 27.64
C LEU A 15 -37.43 9.07 27.43
N ARG A 16 -37.57 8.27 26.36
CA ARG A 16 -38.81 7.52 26.09
C ARG A 16 -39.06 6.39 27.10
N THR A 17 -38.01 5.80 27.67
CA THR A 17 -38.17 4.77 28.71
C THR A 17 -38.75 5.31 30.03
N ASN A 18 -38.78 6.64 30.22
CA ASN A 18 -39.34 7.28 31.40
C ASN A 18 -40.84 7.61 31.27
N ARG A 19 -41.50 7.22 30.17
CA ARG A 19 -42.95 7.42 30.01
C ARG A 19 -43.73 6.53 30.99
N TYR A 20 -44.81 7.05 31.55
CA TYR A 20 -45.69 6.32 32.48
C TYR A 20 -46.73 5.49 31.70
N GLU A 21 -47.18 4.36 32.26
CA GLU A 21 -48.27 3.56 31.70
C GLU A 21 -49.57 4.40 31.62
N PRO A 22 -50.33 4.42 30.50
CA PRO A 22 -50.28 3.53 29.33
C PRO A 22 -49.43 4.07 28.15
N ASP A 23 -48.75 5.21 28.30
CA ASP A 23 -47.97 5.86 27.24
C ASP A 23 -46.59 5.19 27.01
N LEU A 24 -46.22 4.22 27.86
CA LEU A 24 -45.05 3.38 27.69
C LEU A 24 -45.30 2.36 26.57
N VAL A 25 -45.23 2.83 25.33
CA VAL A 25 -45.44 2.03 24.12
C VAL A 25 -44.27 2.20 23.16
N ARG A 26 -44.03 1.15 22.38
CA ARG A 26 -43.11 1.20 21.23
C ARG A 26 -43.76 1.93 20.07
N ASP A 27 -43.63 3.25 20.06
CA ASP A 27 -44.12 4.09 18.98
C ASP A 27 -43.22 4.03 17.73
N ASP A 28 -43.73 4.53 16.61
CA ASP A 28 -42.99 4.58 15.35
C ASP A 28 -41.68 5.38 15.48
N ALA A 29 -41.65 6.42 16.33
CA ALA A 29 -40.46 7.21 16.54
C ALA A 29 -39.36 6.43 17.27
N GLU A 30 -39.71 5.58 18.25
CA GLU A 30 -38.77 4.65 18.89
C GLU A 30 -38.18 3.67 17.87
N GLN A 31 -39.01 3.13 16.97
CA GLN A 31 -38.54 2.22 15.93
C GLN A 31 -37.54 2.91 14.98
N GLU A 32 -37.83 4.13 14.53
CA GLU A 32 -36.92 4.88 13.67
C GLU A 32 -35.62 5.27 14.38
N LEU A 33 -35.66 5.65 15.66
CA LEU A 33 -34.45 5.95 16.44
C LEU A 33 -33.55 4.72 16.63
N ILE A 34 -34.14 3.53 16.86
CA ILE A 34 -33.37 2.28 16.94
C ILE A 34 -32.67 2.01 15.60
N LYS A 35 -33.37 2.20 14.47
CA LYS A 35 -32.78 2.04 13.14
C LYS A 35 -31.64 3.03 12.91
N GLU A 36 -31.81 4.29 13.31
CA GLU A 36 -30.77 5.31 13.17
C GLU A 36 -29.50 4.93 13.94
N VAL A 37 -29.63 4.55 15.22
CA VAL A 37 -28.49 4.10 16.04
C VAL A 37 -27.80 2.89 15.40
N ALA A 38 -28.56 1.92 14.89
CA ALA A 38 -28.00 0.74 14.24
C ALA A 38 -27.24 1.09 12.95
N ILE A 39 -27.80 1.95 12.09
CA ILE A 39 -27.17 2.39 10.84
C ILE A 39 -25.89 3.17 11.13
N VAL A 40 -25.92 4.10 12.09
CA VAL A 40 -24.72 4.87 12.47
C VAL A 40 -23.62 3.97 13.01
N GLY A 41 -23.97 2.95 13.80
CA GLY A 41 -23.02 1.93 14.26
C GLY A 41 -22.38 1.16 13.12
N GLU A 42 -23.17 0.75 12.12
CA GLU A 42 -22.67 0.03 10.96
C GLU A 42 -21.76 0.89 10.08
N ILE A 43 -22.13 2.15 9.82
CA ILE A 43 -21.28 3.09 9.06
C ILE A 43 -19.94 3.28 9.77
N ARG A 44 -19.95 3.45 11.10
CA ARG A 44 -18.73 3.58 11.90
C ARG A 44 -17.84 2.36 11.75
N ARG A 45 -18.41 1.15 11.81
CA ARG A 45 -17.68 -0.11 11.61
C ARG A 45 -17.04 -0.17 10.23
N VAL A 46 -17.79 0.18 9.18
CA VAL A 46 -17.29 0.21 7.80
C VAL A 46 -16.14 1.21 7.65
N PHE A 47 -16.24 2.40 8.23
CA PHE A 47 -15.17 3.41 8.17
C PHE A 47 -13.91 2.96 8.90
N LEU A 48 -14.02 2.37 10.09
CA LEU A 48 -12.86 1.86 10.82
C LEU A 48 -12.17 0.73 10.06
N ASN A 49 -12.93 -0.21 9.50
CA ASN A 49 -12.38 -1.28 8.68
C ASN A 49 -11.70 -0.75 7.41
N THR A 50 -12.28 0.27 6.78
CA THR A 50 -11.72 0.88 5.57
C THR A 50 -10.44 1.64 5.89
N LEU A 51 -10.41 2.38 7.01
CA LEU A 51 -9.21 3.07 7.47
C LEU A 51 -8.06 2.08 7.71
N ALA A 52 -8.32 0.98 8.42
CA ALA A 52 -7.31 -0.05 8.67
C ALA A 52 -6.72 -0.64 7.37
N LYS A 53 -7.59 -0.92 6.39
CA LYS A 53 -7.15 -1.39 5.06
C LYS A 53 -6.31 -0.36 4.31
N VAL A 54 -6.68 0.93 4.41
CA VAL A 54 -5.91 2.02 3.77
C VAL A 54 -4.54 2.18 4.43
N GLU A 55 -4.45 2.06 5.75
CA GLU A 55 -3.19 2.12 6.49
C GLU A 55 -2.26 0.96 6.11
N GLU A 56 -2.81 -0.26 6.02
CA GLU A 56 -2.08 -1.45 5.55
C GLU A 56 -1.57 -1.25 4.11
N GLN A 57 -2.44 -0.82 3.20
CA GLN A 57 -2.06 -0.56 1.81
C GLN A 57 -0.99 0.53 1.71
N MET A 58 -1.07 1.58 2.54
CA MET A 58 -0.06 2.63 2.58
C MET A 58 1.31 2.09 3.00
N LEU A 59 1.35 1.17 3.96
CA LEU A 59 2.59 0.52 4.39
C LEU A 59 3.19 -0.34 3.26
N MET A 60 2.36 -1.15 2.59
CA MET A 60 2.79 -1.96 1.44
C MET A 60 3.33 -1.09 0.30
N ASN A 61 2.66 0.02 -0.01
CA ASN A 61 3.10 0.95 -1.05
C ASN A 61 4.45 1.60 -0.72
N LYS A 62 4.68 1.96 0.55
CA LYS A 62 5.98 2.51 1.00
C LYS A 62 7.10 1.49 0.84
N ALA A 63 6.86 0.23 1.20
CA ALA A 63 7.83 -0.84 1.03
C ALA A 63 8.14 -1.11 -0.44
N ALA A 64 7.11 -1.22 -1.29
CA ALA A 64 7.27 -1.40 -2.73
C ALA A 64 8.05 -0.25 -3.37
N LYS A 65 7.73 1.00 -3.00
CA LYS A 65 8.45 2.19 -3.45
C LYS A 65 9.95 2.09 -3.10
N ALA A 66 10.28 1.83 -1.85
CA ALA A 66 11.68 1.74 -1.41
C ALA A 66 12.45 0.65 -2.16
N SER A 67 11.82 -0.51 -2.39
CA SER A 67 12.44 -1.60 -3.16
C SER A 67 12.72 -1.21 -4.61
N ILE A 68 11.79 -0.49 -5.25
CA ILE A 68 11.95 -0.06 -6.64
C ILE A 68 13.00 1.05 -6.76
N GLU A 69 13.03 1.99 -5.80
CA GLU A 69 14.05 3.04 -5.77
C GLU A 69 15.47 2.47 -5.63
N LEU A 70 15.63 1.40 -4.83
CA LEU A 70 16.91 0.68 -4.71
C LEU A 70 17.32 0.01 -6.03
N ASP A 71 16.44 -0.80 -6.62
CA ASP A 71 16.73 -1.48 -7.91
C ASP A 71 17.02 -0.47 -9.03
N TRP A 72 16.28 0.63 -9.05
CA TRP A 72 16.51 1.71 -10.01
C TRP A 72 17.88 2.36 -9.82
N SER A 73 18.29 2.62 -8.58
CA SER A 73 19.62 3.16 -8.26
C SER A 73 20.73 2.23 -8.75
N ASP A 74 20.61 0.92 -8.48
CA ASP A 74 21.60 -0.07 -8.91
C ASP A 74 21.69 -0.16 -10.44
N LYS A 75 20.54 -0.19 -11.13
CA LYS A 75 20.49 -0.15 -12.61
C LYS A 75 21.13 1.10 -13.18
N MET A 76 20.95 2.25 -12.53
CA MET A 76 21.56 3.50 -12.97
C MET A 76 23.10 3.46 -12.85
N VAL A 77 23.61 2.87 -11.76
CA VAL A 77 25.05 2.67 -11.58
C VAL A 77 25.60 1.69 -12.63
N ALA A 78 24.94 0.56 -12.84
CA ALA A 78 25.32 -0.42 -13.86
C ALA A 78 25.37 0.21 -15.25
N LEU A 79 24.31 0.94 -15.64
CA LEU A 79 24.25 1.63 -16.93
C LEU A 79 25.38 2.66 -17.09
N LYS A 80 25.74 3.39 -16.01
CA LYS A 80 26.85 4.34 -16.05
C LYS A 80 28.19 3.64 -16.29
N LEU A 81 28.41 2.47 -15.66
CA LEU A 81 29.60 1.66 -15.89
C LEU A 81 29.62 1.10 -17.30
N ASP A 82 28.51 0.55 -17.79
CA ASP A 82 28.41 -0.01 -19.14
C ASP A 82 28.66 1.05 -20.20
N ARG A 83 28.11 2.25 -20.03
CA ARG A 83 28.38 3.40 -20.91
C ARG A 83 29.86 3.77 -20.92
N LYS A 84 30.52 3.77 -19.76
CA LYS A 84 31.97 4.03 -19.69
C LYS A 84 32.75 2.92 -20.39
N ASN A 85 32.43 1.66 -20.13
CA ASN A 85 33.09 0.50 -20.72
C ASN A 85 32.94 0.49 -22.25
N ALA A 86 31.76 0.84 -22.76
CA ALA A 86 31.49 0.94 -24.20
C ALA A 86 32.35 2.01 -24.90
N THR A 87 32.86 3.01 -24.17
CA THR A 87 33.79 4.02 -24.72
C THR A 87 35.25 3.62 -24.63
N LEU A 88 35.59 2.52 -23.95
CA LEU A 88 36.98 2.08 -23.83
C LEU A 88 37.46 1.47 -25.15
N SER A 89 38.62 1.91 -25.58
CA SER A 89 39.39 1.33 -26.69
C SER A 89 40.72 0.77 -26.18
N PRO A 90 41.43 -0.07 -26.95
CA PRO A 90 42.75 -0.62 -26.59
C PRO A 90 43.78 0.43 -26.18
N GLU A 91 43.63 1.68 -26.63
CA GLU A 91 44.50 2.82 -26.33
C GLU A 91 44.11 3.54 -25.04
N SER A 92 43.07 3.10 -24.33
CA SER A 92 42.59 3.74 -23.11
C SER A 92 43.53 3.50 -21.93
N ASN A 93 43.94 4.58 -21.27
CA ASN A 93 44.94 4.57 -20.19
C ASN A 93 44.53 3.83 -18.90
N LEU A 94 43.31 3.28 -18.83
CA LEU A 94 42.76 2.59 -17.67
C LEU A 94 42.64 1.08 -17.87
N ILE A 95 43.03 0.55 -19.04
CA ILE A 95 43.04 -0.88 -19.32
C ILE A 95 44.46 -1.37 -19.60
N LEU A 96 44.82 -2.51 -19.04
CA LEU A 96 46.10 -3.17 -19.28
C LEU A 96 45.90 -4.28 -20.29
N TYR A 97 46.68 -4.25 -21.36
CA TYR A 97 46.69 -5.33 -22.35
C TYR A 97 47.46 -6.53 -21.78
N HIS A 98 46.74 -7.63 -21.53
CA HIS A 98 47.37 -8.91 -21.26
C HIS A 98 47.38 -9.75 -22.55
N PRO A 99 48.55 -10.23 -23.00
CA PRO A 99 48.61 -11.08 -24.18
C PRO A 99 47.83 -12.37 -23.96
N GLY A 100 47.00 -12.74 -24.94
CA GLY A 100 46.20 -13.98 -24.92
C GLY A 100 44.81 -13.88 -24.29
N VAL A 101 44.36 -12.70 -23.83
CA VAL A 101 43.01 -12.54 -23.23
C VAL A 101 41.89 -12.80 -24.24
N ALA A 102 42.10 -12.50 -25.52
CA ALA A 102 41.15 -12.81 -26.59
C ALA A 102 41.37 -14.21 -27.20
N ARG A 103 42.23 -15.05 -26.61
CA ARG A 103 42.51 -16.39 -27.14
C ARG A 103 41.33 -17.31 -26.84
N TRP A 104 40.64 -17.74 -27.88
CA TRP A 104 39.58 -18.73 -27.79
C TRP A 104 40.18 -20.12 -27.55
N PRO A 105 39.87 -20.80 -26.42
CA PRO A 105 40.42 -22.12 -26.14
C PRO A 105 39.73 -23.21 -26.98
N GLU A 106 40.43 -24.31 -27.27
CA GLU A 106 39.95 -25.39 -28.15
C GLU A 106 38.67 -26.08 -27.65
N ASN A 107 38.34 -25.94 -26.36
CA ASN A 107 37.14 -26.50 -25.73
C ASN A 107 36.03 -25.46 -25.47
N ALA A 108 36.14 -24.23 -25.99
CA ALA A 108 35.10 -23.23 -25.81
C ALA A 108 33.89 -23.46 -26.73
N THR A 109 32.70 -23.30 -26.15
CA THR A 109 31.39 -23.40 -26.80
C THR A 109 31.22 -22.37 -27.91
N THR A 110 31.04 -22.84 -29.15
CA THR A 110 30.73 -21.97 -30.30
C THR A 110 29.39 -21.25 -30.14
N LEU A 111 29.21 -20.12 -30.82
CA LEU A 111 28.00 -19.27 -30.74
C LEU A 111 26.68 -20.04 -30.97
N GLU A 112 26.68 -21.09 -31.79
CA GLU A 112 25.52 -21.94 -32.06
C GLU A 112 25.03 -22.74 -30.85
N TYR A 113 25.88 -22.89 -29.82
CA TYR A 113 25.63 -23.66 -28.60
C TYR A 113 25.62 -22.77 -27.33
N TRP A 114 25.62 -21.44 -27.49
CA TRP A 114 25.46 -20.47 -26.39
C TRP A 114 24.00 -20.32 -25.95
#